data_AF-A0A376P0S5-F1
#
_entry.id   AF-A0A376P0S5-F1
#
_cell.length_a   1.000
_cell.length_b   1.000
_cell.length_c   1.000
_cell.angle_alpha   90.00
_cell.angle_beta   90.00
_cell.angle_gamma   90.00
#
_symmetry.space_group_name_H-M   'P 1'
#
loop_
_entity.id
_entity.type
_entity.pdbx_description
1 polymer ?
#
loop_
_entity_poly.entity_id
_entity_poly.type
_entity_poly.pdbx_seq_one_letter_code
_entity_poly.pdbx_strand_id
1 'polypeptide(L)' 'MEFSPPLQRATLIQRYKRFLADVITPDGRELTLHCPNTGAMTGCATPGDTVWYSTSDNTNGNTHTPGN' A
#
# COMPACT_ATOMS: atom_id res chain seq x y z
N MET A 1 -17.34 -7.48 9.48
CA MET A 1 -17.06 -6.69 8.27
C MET A 1 -16.38 -7.64 7.31
N GLU A 2 -17.02 -7.97 6.18
CA GLU A 2 -16.49 -8.89 5.17
C GLU A 2 -15.82 -8.09 4.05
N PHE A 3 -14.55 -8.35 3.79
CA PHE A 3 -13.83 -7.76 2.65
C PHE A 3 -13.89 -8.75 1.49
N SER A 4 -14.47 -8.33 0.37
CA SER A 4 -14.51 -9.10 -0.88
C SER A 4 -13.92 -8.22 -2.00
N PRO A 5 -12.72 -8.54 -2.53
CA PRO A 5 -11.88 -9.71 -2.21
C PRO A 5 -11.27 -9.65 -0.79
N PRO A 6 -10.84 -10.79 -0.23
CA PRO A 6 -10.17 -10.83 1.06
C PRO A 6 -8.88 -10.00 1.02
N LEU A 7 -8.57 -9.35 2.15
CA LEU A 7 -7.34 -8.58 2.29
C LEU A 7 -6.11 -9.50 2.20
N GLN A 8 -5.09 -9.01 1.52
CA GLN A 8 -3.79 -9.67 1.43
C GLN A 8 -2.88 -9.13 2.54
N ARG A 9 -2.05 -9.99 3.12
CA ARG A 9 -1.06 -9.60 4.14
C ARG A 9 0.30 -9.33 3.51
N ALA A 10 1.06 -8.41 4.09
CA ALA A 10 2.47 -8.18 3.79
C ALA A 10 3.20 -7.69 5.05
N THR A 11 4.53 -7.67 5.01
CA THR A 11 5.39 -7.14 6.07
C THR A 11 5.86 -5.75 5.70
N LEU A 12 5.62 -4.76 6.55
CA LEU A 12 6.08 -3.39 6.34
C LEU A 12 7.61 -3.31 6.40
N ILE A 13 8.24 -2.77 5.36
CA ILE A 13 9.67 -2.42 5.37
C ILE A 13 9.80 -1.00 5.93
N GLN A 14 9.13 -0.05 5.29
CA GLN A 14 9.22 1.37 5.64
C GLN A 14 8.00 2.13 5.15
N ARG A 15 7.61 3.17 5.89
CA ARG A 15 6.65 4.18 5.44
C ARG A 15 7.37 5.50 5.25
N TYR A 16 7.20 6.12 4.10
CA TYR A 16 7.87 7.37 3.74
C TYR A 16 6.94 8.27 2.94
N LYS A 17 7.30 9.56 2.85
CA LYS A 17 6.48 10.60 2.20
C LYS A 17 5.01 10.63 2.66
N ARG A 18 4.69 10.06 3.83
CA ARG A 18 3.35 9.91 4.44
C ARG A 18 2.39 8.97 3.70
N PHE A 19 2.39 8.99 2.38
CA PHE A 19 1.46 8.22 1.55
C PHE A 19 2.07 6.99 0.89
N LEU A 20 3.37 6.71 1.06
CA LEU A 20 4.03 5.52 0.51
C LEU A 20 4.46 4.56 1.62
N ALA A 21 4.28 3.27 1.39
CA ALA A 21 4.79 2.21 2.23
C ALA A 21 5.34 1.09 1.37
N ASP A 22 6.62 0.74 1.56
CA ASP A 22 7.19 -0.45 0.92
C ASP A 22 6.97 -1.66 1.82
N VAL A 23 6.57 -2.78 1.21
CA VAL A 23 6.19 -4.00 1.92
C VAL A 23 6.73 -5.25 1.21
N ILE A 24 6.92 -6.32 1.96
CA ILE A 24 7.28 -7.65 1.43
C ILE A 24 6.06 -8.56 1.53
N THR A 25 5.63 -9.11 0.39
CA THR A 25 4.57 -10.10 0.30
C THR A 25 5.05 -11.46 0.85
N PRO A 26 4.13 -12.39 1.20
CA PRO A 26 4.51 -13.75 1.65
C PRO A 26 5.34 -14.53 0.62
N ASP A 27 5.24 -14.16 -0.66
CA ASP A 27 6.01 -14.74 -1.77
C ASP A 27 7.41 -14.12 -1.91
N GLY A 28 7.81 -13.21 -1.01
CA GLY A 28 9.11 -12.55 -1.01
C GLY A 28 9.24 -11.39 -2.01
N ARG A 29 8.14 -10.95 -2.64
CA ARG A 29 8.15 -9.80 -3.56
C ARG A 29 7.98 -8.49 -2.82
N GLU A 30 8.75 -7.49 -3.19
CA GLU A 30 8.60 -6.11 -2.73
C GLU A 30 7.49 -5.40 -3.51
N LEU A 31 6.64 -4.67 -2.79
CA LEU A 31 5.54 -3.88 -3.33
C LEU A 31 5.48 -2.52 -2.65
N THR A 32 5.21 -1.46 -3.42
CA THR A 32 4.92 -0.13 -2.86
C THR A 32 3.40 0.08 -2.81
N LEU A 33 2.89 0.32 -1.60
CA LEU A 33 1.48 0.58 -1.33
C LEU A 33 1.24 2.08 -1.11
N HIS A 34 0.08 2.55 -1.55
CA HIS A 34 -0.42 3.86 -1.18
C HIS A 34 -1.12 3.78 0.19
N CYS A 35 -0.65 4.58 1.15
CA CYS A 35 -1.24 4.70 2.47
C CYS A 35 -2.14 5.96 2.52
N PRO A 36 -3.48 5.84 2.40
CA PRO A 36 -4.39 6.99 2.40
C PRO A 36 -4.56 7.66 3.77
N ASN A 37 -3.74 7.32 4.76
CA ASN A 37 -3.80 7.92 6.08
C ASN A 37 -2.96 9.22 6.13
N THR A 38 -3.62 10.37 6.30
CA THR A 38 -2.98 11.69 6.45
C THR A 38 -2.48 11.95 7.89
N GLY A 39 -2.85 11.10 8.84
CA GLY A 39 -2.43 11.19 10.23
C GLY A 39 -1.00 10.71 10.48
N ALA A 40 -0.46 11.07 11.65
CA ALA A 40 0.94 10.81 12.01
C ALA A 40 1.31 9.31 12.05
N MET A 41 0.35 8.41 12.33
CA MET A 41 0.57 6.97 12.61
C MET A 41 1.74 6.71 13.58
N THR A 42 1.91 7.55 14.59
CA THR A 42 2.94 7.37 15.63
C THR A 42 2.73 6.00 16.29
N GLY A 43 3.68 5.07 16.10
CA GLY A 43 3.63 3.72 16.67
C GLY A 43 2.93 2.63 15.84
N CYS A 44 2.36 2.94 14.67
CA CYS A 44 1.64 1.96 13.83
C CYS A 44 2.30 1.70 12.46
N ALA A 45 3.56 2.08 12.29
CA ALA A 45 4.32 1.92 11.06
C ALA A 45 5.76 1.44 11.36
N THR A 46 5.88 0.48 12.27
CA THR A 46 7.18 -0.07 12.65
C THR A 46 7.62 -1.06 11.59
N PRO A 47 8.86 -0.98 11.09
CA PRO A 47 9.41 -2.03 10.23
C PRO A 47 9.22 -3.42 10.86
N GLY A 48 8.67 -4.36 10.09
CA GLY A 48 8.32 -5.70 10.56
C GLY A 48 6.83 -5.91 10.89
N ASP A 49 6.04 -4.83 11.00
CA ASP A 49 4.61 -4.95 11.27
C ASP A 49 3.88 -5.66 10.11
N THR A 50 2.87 -6.45 10.46
CA THR A 50 1.97 -7.05 9.44
C THR A 50 0.97 -5.99 8.99
N VAL A 51 0.97 -5.70 7.69
CA VAL A 51 0.01 -4.81 7.05
C VAL A 51 -0.95 -5.60 6.17
N TRP A 52 -2.17 -5.10 6.07
CA TRP A 52 -3.22 -5.67 5.25
C TRP A 52 -3.57 -4.70 4.14
N TYR A 53 -3.58 -5.17 2.90
CA TYR A 53 -3.88 -4.36 1.72
C TYR A 53 -4.93 -5.05 0.86
N SER A 54 -5.74 -4.25 0.17
CA SER A 54 -6.61 -4.69 -0.90
C SER A 54 -6.05 -4.20 -2.23
N THR A 55 -6.21 -5.02 -3.27
CA THR A 55 -5.95 -4.62 -4.64
C THR A 55 -7.22 -3.97 -5.18
N SER A 56 -7.16 -2.68 -5.50
CA SER A 56 -8.21 -2.02 -6.27
C SER A 56 -7.86 -2.11 -7.75
N ASP A 57 -8.75 -2.67 -8.57
CA ASP A 57 -8.63 -2.74 -10.03
C ASP A 57 -8.85 -1.36 -10.69
N ASN A 58 -8.53 -0.27 -9.98
CA ASN A 58 -8.77 1.08 -10.46
C ASN A 58 -7.55 1.54 -11.28
N THR A 59 -7.47 1.02 -12.50
CA THR A 59 -6.60 1.57 -13.56
C THR A 59 -7.14 2.94 -14.00
N ASN A 60 -7.19 3.92 -13.09
CA ASN A 60 -7.25 5.33 -13.48
C ASN A 60 -5.82 5.80 -13.69
N GLY A 61 -5.18 5.20 -14.70
CA GLY A 61 -4.01 5.77 -15.33
C GLY A 61 -4.48 7.08 -15.95
N ASN A 62 -4.32 8.19 -15.24
CA ASN A 62 -4.28 9.49 -15.88
C ASN A 62 -2.94 9.57 -16.62
N THR A 63 -2.79 8.76 -17.67
CA THR A 63 -1.82 9.00 -18.72
C THR A 63 -2.29 10.27 -19.40
N HIS A 64 -1.74 11.38 -18.95
CA HIS A 64 -1.70 12.61 -19.70
C HIS A 64 -1.11 12.25 -21.06
N THR A 65 -1.98 12.02 -22.04
CA THR A 65 -1.59 11.92 -23.43
C THR A 65 -1.27 13.36 -23.84
N PRO A 66 -0.02 13.72 -24.18
CA PRO A 66 0.21 15.01 -24.80
C PRO A 66 -0.35 14.90 -26.22
N GLY A 67 -1.61 15.32 -26.39
CA GLY A 67 -2.24 15.47 -27.69
C GLY A 67 -1.72 16.73 -28.34
N ASN A 68 -0.94 16.53 -29.40
CA ASN A 68 -0.60 17.51 -30.43
C ASN A 68 -1.85 18.10 -31.09
#